data_AF-A0AAD2D3J8-F1
#
_entry.id   AF-A0AAD2D3J8-F1
#
_cell.length_a   1.000
_cell.length_b   1.000
_cell.length_c   1.000
_cell.angle_alpha   90.00
_cell.angle_beta   90.00
_cell.angle_gamma   90.00
#
_symmetry.space_group_name_H-M   'P 1'
#
loop_
_entity.id
_entity.type
_entity.pdbx_description
1 polymer ?
#
loop_
_entity_poly.entity_id
_entity_poly.type
_entity_poly.pdbx_seq_one_letter_code
_entity_poly.pdbx_strand_id
1 'polypeptide(L)'
;MVKIDDANNYLFQIAYGFQLLALIQAHGKIGMIGLLMYVCSIIASTFFILWAVLELDIAGGVLLWNAGIIFFNLIAILIILIRCCGRNKLSSEYKQIYQDHFQEYLTKPQFKKLMSYAGQRERNDSDEVIIEENQQFRYLYFVSYKGKKSDLSVLHEGNFIREVEEGDFLCMYECHHYLLEKKLEAEADEKLAERADDYREQQTTTFSVRLNGGERDDSRVTFYKWKKDDLRNLNNTPEGREIFNAVYSKWLVQTIGTPAEDGQDI
;
A
#
# COMPACT_ATOMS: atom_id res chain seq x y z
N MET A 1 40.40 34.97 -36.89
CA MET A 1 40.12 35.20 -35.46
C MET A 1 38.61 35.35 -35.35
N VAL A 2 37.90 34.24 -35.14
CA VAL A 2 36.44 34.22 -35.04
C VAL A 2 36.09 34.87 -33.70
N LYS A 3 35.22 35.88 -33.70
CA LYS A 3 34.65 36.41 -32.46
C LYS A 3 33.82 35.28 -31.87
N ILE A 4 34.29 34.73 -30.76
CA ILE A 4 33.46 33.86 -29.92
C ILE A 4 32.33 34.77 -29.43
N ASP A 5 31.16 34.67 -30.06
CA ASP A 5 29.98 35.43 -29.68
C ASP A 5 29.61 35.07 -28.24
N ASP A 6 29.14 36.05 -27.47
CA ASP A 6 28.76 35.87 -26.05
C ASP A 6 27.82 34.66 -25.85
N ALA A 7 26.98 34.37 -26.85
CA ALA A 7 26.12 33.19 -26.91
C ALA A 7 26.87 31.86 -26.73
N ASN A 8 28.07 31.73 -27.30
CA ASN A 8 28.87 30.52 -27.23
C ASN A 8 29.44 30.28 -25.83
N ASN A 9 29.88 31.36 -25.17
CA ASN A 9 30.31 31.33 -23.77
C ASN A 9 29.16 30.98 -22.83
N TYR A 10 27.94 31.48 -23.08
CA TYR A 10 26.78 31.11 -22.28
C TYR A 10 26.43 29.63 -22.40
N LEU A 11 26.46 29.05 -23.60
CA LEU A 11 26.19 27.63 -23.81
C LEU A 11 27.19 26.75 -23.05
N PHE A 12 28.47 27.11 -23.11
CA PHE A 12 29.53 26.41 -22.38
C PHE A 12 29.37 26.50 -20.86
N GLN A 13 29.08 27.69 -20.33
CA GLN A 13 28.86 27.89 -18.89
C GLN A 13 27.62 27.14 -18.37
N ILE A 14 26.52 27.14 -19.14
CA ILE A 14 25.32 26.37 -18.82
C ILE A 14 25.62 24.87 -18.78
N ALA A 15 26.35 24.36 -19.79
CA ALA A 15 26.74 22.96 -19.86
C ALA A 15 27.60 22.55 -18.66
N TYR A 16 28.58 23.37 -18.29
CA TYR A 16 29.42 23.16 -17.09
C TYR A 16 28.62 23.20 -15.79
N GLY A 17 27.66 24.12 -15.66
CA GLY A 17 26.79 24.20 -14.49
C GLY A 17 26.00 22.91 -14.28
N PHE A 18 25.41 22.37 -15.35
CA PHE A 18 24.69 21.10 -15.28
C PHE A 18 25.61 19.88 -15.10
N GLN A 19 26.83 19.90 -15.66
CA GLN A 19 27.83 18.86 -15.45
C GLN A 19 28.30 18.81 -13.98
N LEU A 20 28.49 19.99 -13.36
CA LEU A 20 28.84 20.11 -11.95
C LEU A 20 27.71 19.57 -11.05
N LEU A 21 26.46 19.90 -11.37
CA LEU A 21 25.29 19.34 -10.69
C LEU A 21 25.28 17.82 -10.83
N ALA A 22 25.52 17.27 -12.03
CA ALA A 22 25.58 15.83 -12.24
C ALA A 22 26.72 15.15 -11.47
N LEU A 23 27.88 15.78 -11.26
CA LEU A 23 29.00 15.20 -10.50
C LEU A 23 28.70 15.00 -9.00
N ILE A 24 27.76 15.76 -8.44
CA ILE A 24 27.26 15.57 -7.06
C ILE A 24 26.60 14.19 -6.89
N GLN A 25 26.26 13.50 -8.00
CA GLN A 25 25.74 12.12 -8.03
C GLN A 25 26.65 11.09 -7.35
N ALA A 26 27.97 11.32 -7.29
CA ALA A 26 28.94 10.32 -6.78
C ALA A 26 28.71 9.92 -5.30
N HIS A 27 27.88 10.66 -4.56
CA HIS A 27 27.64 10.42 -3.12
C HIS A 27 26.17 10.21 -2.72
N GLY A 28 25.22 10.16 -3.66
CA GLY A 28 23.78 10.25 -3.35
C GLY A 28 22.95 9.01 -3.69
N LYS A 29 22.14 8.56 -2.72
CA LYS A 29 21.17 7.44 -2.82
C LYS A 29 20.35 7.44 -4.12
N ILE A 30 20.18 6.25 -4.71
CA ILE A 30 19.34 6.00 -5.90
C ILE A 30 17.87 6.29 -5.54
N GLY A 31 17.36 7.43 -6.00
CA GLY A 31 16.00 7.92 -5.75
C GLY A 31 15.63 9.09 -6.67
N MET A 32 14.60 9.88 -6.32
CA MET A 32 14.15 11.05 -7.12
C MET A 32 15.28 12.07 -7.40
N ILE A 33 16.22 12.22 -6.45
CA ILE A 33 17.40 13.08 -6.63
C ILE A 33 18.31 12.52 -7.74
N GLY A 34 18.50 11.20 -7.79
CA GLY A 34 19.26 10.56 -8.87
C GLY A 34 18.63 10.75 -10.25
N LEU A 35 17.29 10.69 -10.33
CA LEU A 35 16.56 10.97 -11.58
C LEU A 35 16.80 12.40 -12.06
N LEU A 36 16.74 13.38 -11.16
CA LEU A 36 17.02 14.79 -11.47
C LEU A 36 18.46 14.95 -12.01
N MET A 37 19.44 14.27 -11.42
CA MET A 37 20.83 14.33 -11.89
C MET A 37 21.03 13.74 -13.28
N TYR A 38 20.38 12.62 -13.61
CA TYR A 38 20.43 12.06 -14.97
C TYR A 38 19.84 13.04 -16.00
N VAL A 39 18.74 13.72 -15.65
CA VAL A 39 18.13 14.76 -16.50
C VAL A 39 19.09 15.94 -16.67
N CYS A 40 19.73 16.43 -15.59
CA CYS A 40 20.74 17.49 -15.67
C CYS A 40 21.92 17.09 -16.57
N SER A 41 22.40 15.85 -16.48
CA SER A 41 23.50 15.35 -17.32
C SER A 41 23.13 15.26 -18.80
N ILE A 42 21.87 14.88 -19.13
CA ILE A 42 21.36 14.92 -20.51
C ILE A 42 21.32 16.36 -21.04
N ILE A 43 20.84 17.29 -20.22
CA ILE A 43 20.76 18.72 -20.59
C ILE A 43 22.18 19.27 -20.83
N ALA A 44 23.13 19.01 -19.92
CA ALA A 44 24.54 19.40 -20.09
C ALA A 44 25.13 18.88 -21.40
N SER A 45 24.95 17.59 -21.66
CA SER A 45 25.49 16.92 -22.85
C SER A 45 24.86 17.45 -24.14
N THR A 46 23.57 17.81 -24.09
CA THR A 46 22.87 18.43 -25.23
C THR A 46 23.45 19.82 -25.53
N PHE A 47 23.72 20.63 -24.50
CA PHE A 47 24.35 21.93 -24.67
C PHE A 47 25.80 21.82 -25.18
N PHE A 48 26.57 20.82 -24.73
CA PHE A 48 27.91 20.55 -25.28
C PHE A 48 27.87 20.12 -26.75
N ILE A 49 26.87 19.34 -27.17
CA ILE A 49 26.69 18.97 -28.58
C ILE A 49 26.34 20.20 -29.41
N LEU A 50 25.39 21.03 -28.96
CA LEU A 50 25.00 22.26 -29.66
C LEU A 50 26.19 23.22 -29.81
N TRP A 51 26.95 23.41 -28.73
CA TRP A 51 28.19 24.18 -28.74
C TRP A 51 29.21 23.62 -29.74
N ALA A 52 29.44 22.29 -29.71
CA ALA A 52 30.39 21.63 -30.61
C ALA A 52 30.00 21.71 -32.09
N VAL A 53 28.70 21.71 -32.40
CA VAL A 53 28.19 21.89 -33.78
C VAL A 53 28.39 23.33 -34.26
N LEU A 54 28.17 24.32 -33.38
CA LEU A 54 28.31 25.74 -33.72
C LEU A 54 29.76 26.13 -33.99
N GLU A 55 30.72 25.55 -33.27
CA GLU A 55 32.12 25.95 -33.42
C GLU A 55 32.84 25.30 -34.61
N LEU A 56 32.19 24.40 -35.36
CA LEU A 56 32.60 23.73 -36.62
C LEU A 56 33.99 23.02 -36.67
N ASP A 57 34.90 23.31 -35.74
CA ASP A 57 36.29 22.85 -35.66
C ASP A 57 36.52 21.86 -34.49
N ILE A 58 35.48 21.51 -33.75
CA ILE A 58 35.59 20.62 -32.60
C ILE A 58 35.51 19.15 -33.05
N ALA A 59 36.49 18.36 -32.61
CA ALA A 59 36.65 16.95 -32.96
C ALA A 59 35.37 16.14 -32.69
N GLY A 60 34.97 15.31 -33.67
CA GLY A 60 33.81 14.40 -33.57
C GLY A 60 33.82 13.48 -32.33
N GLY A 61 34.96 13.36 -31.65
CA GLY A 61 35.04 12.73 -30.32
C GLY A 61 34.18 13.40 -29.26
N VAL A 62 34.04 14.74 -29.26
CA VAL A 62 33.18 15.47 -28.30
C VAL A 62 31.71 15.18 -28.57
N LEU A 63 31.30 15.14 -29.84
CA LEU A 63 29.94 14.78 -30.24
C LEU A 63 29.62 13.34 -29.85
N LEU A 64 30.51 12.39 -30.18
CA LEU A 64 30.32 10.98 -29.87
C LEU A 64 30.27 10.72 -28.37
N TRP A 65 31.13 11.37 -27.59
CA TRP A 65 31.18 11.24 -26.13
C TRP A 65 29.89 11.73 -25.47
N ASN A 66 29.42 12.93 -25.82
CA ASN A 66 28.19 13.49 -25.26
C ASN A 66 26.94 12.74 -25.73
N ALA A 67 26.90 12.27 -26.98
CA ALA A 67 25.83 11.40 -27.46
C ALA A 67 25.77 10.08 -26.69
N GLY A 68 26.93 9.49 -26.38
CA GLY A 68 27.04 8.31 -25.53
C GLY A 68 26.51 8.55 -24.12
N ILE A 69 26.86 9.68 -23.49
CA ILE A 69 26.34 10.06 -22.16
C ILE A 69 24.82 10.18 -22.17
N ILE A 70 24.25 10.85 -23.18
CA ILE A 70 22.78 10.96 -23.33
C ILE A 70 22.16 9.56 -23.43
N PHE A 71 22.72 8.69 -24.26
CA PHE A 71 22.21 7.34 -24.45
C PHE A 71 22.22 6.52 -23.15
N PHE A 72 23.34 6.50 -22.42
CA PHE A 72 23.44 5.77 -21.15
C PHE A 72 22.51 6.34 -20.07
N ASN A 73 22.39 7.67 -19.99
CA ASN A 73 21.48 8.32 -19.04
C ASN A 73 20.01 8.02 -19.37
N LEU A 74 19.63 7.98 -20.65
CA LEU A 74 18.28 7.58 -21.06
C LEU A 74 17.97 6.13 -20.66
N ILE A 75 18.92 5.21 -20.84
CA ILE A 75 18.77 3.82 -20.36
C ILE A 75 18.62 3.78 -18.84
N ALA A 76 19.44 4.52 -18.10
CA ALA A 76 19.36 4.57 -16.64
C ALA A 76 18.01 5.12 -16.14
N ILE A 77 17.52 6.20 -16.76
CA ILE A 77 16.18 6.75 -16.51
C ILE A 77 15.12 5.70 -16.79
N LEU A 78 15.19 5.02 -17.94
CA LEU A 78 14.23 3.98 -18.31
C LEU A 78 14.20 2.84 -17.29
N ILE A 79 15.36 2.36 -16.84
CA ILE A 79 15.46 1.33 -15.80
C ILE A 79 14.83 1.80 -14.48
N ILE A 80 15.11 3.04 -14.06
CA ILE A 80 14.51 3.63 -12.85
C ILE A 80 13.00 3.73 -13.00
N LEU A 81 12.50 4.22 -14.12
CA LEU A 81 11.07 4.31 -14.40
C LEU A 81 10.40 2.94 -14.40
N ILE A 82 11.00 1.93 -15.05
CA ILE A 82 10.50 0.54 -15.02
C ILE A 82 10.45 0.02 -13.59
N ARG A 83 11.48 0.26 -12.79
CA ARG A 83 11.55 -0.21 -11.40
C ARG A 83 10.55 0.50 -10.50
N CYS A 84 10.36 1.80 -10.67
CA CYS A 84 9.38 2.62 -9.92
C CYS A 84 7.94 2.26 -10.33
N CYS A 85 7.65 2.21 -11.62
CA CYS A 85 6.32 1.86 -12.13
C CYS A 85 5.97 0.39 -11.89
N GLY A 86 6.95 -0.52 -11.96
CA GLY A 86 6.78 -1.94 -11.71
C GLY A 86 6.48 -2.25 -10.24
N ARG A 87 7.08 -1.51 -9.29
CA ARG A 87 6.85 -1.71 -7.85
C ARG A 87 5.42 -1.37 -7.42
N ASN A 88 4.71 -0.52 -8.14
CA ASN A 88 3.35 -0.11 -7.79
C ASN A 88 2.25 -0.86 -8.56
N LYS A 89 2.61 -1.82 -9.41
CA LYS A 89 1.60 -2.69 -10.03
C LYS A 89 1.05 -3.65 -8.98
N LEU A 90 -0.27 -3.66 -8.87
CA LEU A 90 -1.06 -4.68 -8.18
C LEU A 90 -1.31 -5.83 -9.17
N SER A 91 -1.42 -7.06 -8.66
CA SER A 91 -1.97 -8.16 -9.46
C SER A 91 -3.40 -7.83 -9.89
N SER A 92 -3.93 -8.51 -10.92
CA SER A 92 -5.30 -8.28 -11.40
C SER A 92 -6.32 -8.44 -10.26
N GLU A 93 -6.16 -9.48 -9.44
CA GLU A 93 -7.00 -9.76 -8.26
C GLU A 93 -6.93 -8.64 -7.21
N TYR A 94 -5.73 -8.23 -6.81
CA TYR A 94 -5.57 -7.13 -5.84
C TYR A 94 -6.01 -5.79 -6.41
N LYS A 95 -5.89 -5.60 -7.72
CA LYS A 95 -6.39 -4.39 -8.37
C LYS A 95 -7.91 -4.33 -8.28
N GLN A 96 -8.60 -5.45 -8.47
CA GLN A 96 -10.06 -5.52 -8.35
C GLN A 96 -10.50 -5.20 -6.91
N ILE A 97 -9.96 -5.91 -5.92
CA ILE A 97 -10.25 -5.65 -4.49
C ILE A 97 -9.97 -4.20 -4.11
N TYR A 98 -8.87 -3.64 -4.61
CA TYR A 98 -8.55 -2.24 -4.40
C TYR A 98 -9.64 -1.32 -4.95
N GLN A 99 -10.04 -1.52 -6.20
CA GLN A 99 -11.06 -0.69 -6.87
C GLN A 99 -12.41 -0.81 -6.19
N ASP A 100 -12.80 -2.02 -5.81
CA ASP A 100 -14.14 -2.31 -5.31
C ASP A 100 -14.31 -1.92 -3.83
N HIS A 101 -13.23 -1.99 -3.03
CA HIS A 101 -13.36 -1.87 -1.58
C HIS A 101 -12.45 -0.82 -0.92
N PHE A 102 -11.32 -0.45 -1.51
CA PHE A 102 -10.30 0.36 -0.81
C PHE A 102 -9.90 1.65 -1.52
N GLN A 103 -10.33 1.88 -2.76
CA GLN A 103 -9.88 3.01 -3.58
C GLN A 103 -10.21 4.37 -2.97
N GLU A 104 -11.34 4.48 -2.27
CA GLU A 104 -11.77 5.72 -1.60
C GLU A 104 -10.95 6.00 -0.33
N TYR A 105 -10.36 4.97 0.27
CA TYR A 105 -9.74 5.06 1.60
C TYR A 105 -8.21 5.01 1.55
N LEU A 106 -7.64 4.33 0.54
CA LEU A 106 -6.20 4.05 0.45
C LEU A 106 -5.65 4.41 -0.92
N THR A 107 -4.38 4.83 -0.94
CA THR A 107 -3.60 4.86 -2.18
C THR A 107 -3.12 3.45 -2.56
N LYS A 108 -2.83 3.19 -3.84
CA LYS A 108 -2.29 1.90 -4.29
C LYS A 108 -1.05 1.43 -3.51
N PRO A 109 -0.06 2.29 -3.19
CA PRO A 109 1.09 1.88 -2.38
C PRO A 109 0.71 1.47 -0.95
N GLN A 110 -0.19 2.24 -0.31
CA GLN A 110 -0.70 1.95 1.03
C GLN A 110 -1.47 0.62 1.05
N PHE A 111 -2.35 0.40 0.08
CA PHE A 111 -3.06 -0.88 -0.08
C PHE A 111 -2.09 -2.04 -0.32
N LYS A 112 -1.10 -1.87 -1.20
CA LYS A 112 -0.08 -2.90 -1.44
C LYS A 112 0.70 -3.23 -0.16
N LYS A 113 1.00 -2.22 0.66
CA LYS A 113 1.65 -2.40 1.97
C LYS A 113 0.74 -3.17 2.91
N LEU A 114 -0.54 -2.81 3.04
CA LEU A 114 -1.53 -3.55 3.83
C LEU A 114 -1.59 -5.02 3.40
N MET A 115 -1.76 -5.28 2.11
CA MET A 115 -1.86 -6.64 1.56
C MET A 115 -0.56 -7.44 1.71
N SER A 116 0.61 -6.81 1.85
CA SER A 116 1.87 -7.52 2.09
C SER A 116 1.95 -8.20 3.46
N TYR A 117 1.11 -7.77 4.41
CA TYR A 117 0.95 -8.41 5.71
C TYR A 117 -0.25 -9.38 5.75
N ALA A 118 -1.03 -9.45 4.67
CA ALA A 118 -2.19 -10.34 4.60
C ALA A 118 -1.73 -11.77 4.26
N GLY A 119 -2.12 -12.74 5.08
CA GLY A 119 -2.16 -14.13 4.67
C GLY A 119 -3.44 -14.39 3.87
N GLN A 120 -3.31 -14.93 2.66
CA GLN A 120 -4.46 -15.37 1.87
C GLN A 120 -4.82 -16.82 2.23
N ARG A 121 -6.11 -17.11 2.41
CA ARG A 121 -6.65 -18.47 2.47
C ARG A 121 -7.90 -18.57 1.61
N GLU A 122 -7.90 -19.51 0.68
CA GLU A 122 -9.11 -19.92 -0.04
C GLU A 122 -9.73 -21.12 0.69
N ARG A 123 -11.05 -21.13 0.81
CA ARG A 123 -11.84 -22.17 1.47
C ARG A 123 -13.00 -22.56 0.55
N ASN A 124 -13.22 -23.86 0.38
CA ASN A 124 -14.22 -24.42 -0.54
C ASN A 124 -15.15 -25.46 0.15
N ASP A 125 -14.91 -25.80 1.41
CA ASP A 125 -15.63 -26.89 2.05
C ASP A 125 -16.88 -26.35 2.76
N SER A 126 -18.04 -26.82 2.30
CA SER A 126 -19.33 -26.68 2.96
C SER A 126 -19.23 -27.06 4.43
N ASP A 127 -19.80 -26.23 5.32
CA ASP A 127 -19.92 -26.45 6.77
C ASP A 127 -18.65 -26.23 7.61
N GLU A 128 -17.62 -25.57 7.06
CA GLU A 128 -16.42 -25.24 7.83
C GLU A 128 -16.60 -24.01 8.73
N VAL A 129 -16.21 -24.15 10.00
CA VAL A 129 -16.07 -23.03 10.93
C VAL A 129 -14.80 -22.25 10.60
N ILE A 130 -14.94 -20.96 10.31
CA ILE A 130 -13.83 -20.06 9.96
C ILE A 130 -13.29 -19.37 11.21
N ILE A 131 -14.20 -18.94 12.07
CA ILE A 131 -13.92 -18.33 13.37
C ILE A 131 -14.72 -19.12 14.40
N GLU A 132 -14.05 -19.65 15.41
CA GLU A 132 -14.69 -20.32 16.54
C GLU A 132 -15.14 -19.30 17.58
N GLU A 133 -16.31 -19.53 18.17
CA GLU A 133 -16.78 -18.78 19.31
C GLU A 133 -15.84 -19.04 20.51
N ASN A 134 -15.57 -18.00 21.29
CA ASN A 134 -14.62 -17.98 22.40
C ASN A 134 -13.15 -18.20 22.01
N GLN A 135 -12.81 -18.16 20.72
CA GLN A 135 -11.42 -18.18 20.29
C GLN A 135 -10.73 -16.88 20.71
N GLN A 136 -9.48 -16.97 21.19
CA GLN A 136 -8.69 -15.76 21.41
C GLN A 136 -8.50 -15.01 20.09
N PHE A 137 -8.81 -13.71 20.10
CA PHE A 137 -8.65 -12.86 18.94
C PHE A 137 -7.18 -12.80 18.48
N ARG A 138 -6.91 -13.37 17.29
CA ARG A 138 -5.56 -13.43 16.70
C ARG A 138 -5.46 -12.78 15.33
N TYR A 139 -6.58 -12.63 14.62
CA TYR A 139 -6.59 -12.21 13.23
C TYR A 139 -7.75 -11.27 12.92
N LEU A 140 -7.47 -10.23 12.15
CA LEU A 140 -8.49 -9.47 11.42
C LEU A 140 -8.74 -10.18 10.09
N TYR A 141 -10.00 -10.37 9.71
CA TYR A 141 -10.36 -10.98 8.43
C TYR A 141 -11.08 -9.98 7.54
N PHE A 142 -10.77 -10.03 6.25
CA PHE A 142 -11.51 -9.36 5.18
C PHE A 142 -11.99 -10.40 4.18
N VAL A 143 -13.27 -10.34 3.85
CA VAL A 143 -13.95 -11.32 3.00
C VAL A 143 -14.02 -10.80 1.56
N SER A 144 -13.62 -11.63 0.60
CA SER A 144 -13.75 -11.34 -0.83
C SER A 144 -14.24 -12.59 -1.56
N TYR A 145 -15.19 -12.40 -2.49
CA TYR A 145 -15.79 -13.48 -3.24
C TYR A 145 -15.25 -13.50 -4.66
N LYS A 146 -15.01 -14.71 -5.19
CA LYS A 146 -14.82 -14.91 -6.63
C LYS A 146 -16.07 -15.59 -7.18
N GLY A 147 -17.05 -14.80 -7.61
CA GLY A 147 -18.25 -15.31 -8.28
C GLY A 147 -19.54 -15.04 -7.52
N LYS A 148 -20.36 -16.08 -7.28
CA LYS A 148 -21.65 -15.94 -6.57
C LYS A 148 -21.42 -15.58 -5.09
N LYS A 149 -22.36 -14.82 -4.52
CA LYS A 149 -22.42 -14.50 -3.09
C LYS A 149 -22.38 -15.82 -2.32
N SER A 150 -21.41 -15.98 -1.42
CA SER A 150 -21.36 -17.19 -0.58
C SER A 150 -22.25 -17.04 0.64
N ASP A 151 -22.82 -18.14 1.10
CA ASP A 151 -23.67 -18.19 2.30
C ASP A 151 -22.81 -18.21 3.58
N LEU A 152 -22.04 -17.15 3.81
CA LEU A 152 -21.36 -16.97 5.09
C LEU A 152 -22.33 -16.38 6.12
N SER A 153 -22.34 -16.95 7.31
CA SER A 153 -23.18 -16.49 8.41
C SER A 153 -22.37 -16.28 9.69
N VAL A 154 -22.71 -15.20 10.39
CA VAL A 154 -22.26 -14.94 11.75
C VAL A 154 -23.28 -15.54 12.71
N LEU A 155 -22.81 -16.37 13.65
CA LEU A 155 -23.63 -16.97 14.69
C LEU A 155 -23.10 -16.62 16.08
N HIS A 156 -23.99 -16.45 17.05
CA HIS A 156 -23.67 -16.32 18.47
C HIS A 156 -24.48 -17.33 19.27
N GLU A 157 -23.80 -18.17 20.05
CA GLU A 157 -24.40 -19.29 20.78
C GLU A 157 -25.26 -20.19 19.88
N GLY A 158 -24.84 -20.35 18.62
CA GLY A 158 -25.56 -21.12 17.60
C GLY A 158 -26.76 -20.40 16.95
N ASN A 159 -27.12 -19.21 17.42
CA ASN A 159 -28.18 -18.39 16.81
C ASN A 159 -27.62 -17.55 15.68
N PHE A 160 -28.32 -17.53 14.55
CA PHE A 160 -27.97 -16.68 13.41
C PHE A 160 -28.11 -15.20 13.78
N ILE A 161 -27.07 -14.41 13.51
CA ILE A 161 -27.09 -12.95 13.67
C ILE A 161 -27.30 -12.27 12.31
N ARG A 162 -26.40 -12.55 11.35
CA ARG A 162 -26.39 -11.91 10.04
C ARG A 162 -25.62 -12.70 9.01
N GLU A 163 -25.90 -12.44 7.74
CA GLU A 163 -25.03 -12.85 6.63
C GLU A 163 -23.77 -11.97 6.56
N VAL A 164 -22.68 -12.54 6.05
CA VAL A 164 -21.43 -11.81 5.77
C VAL A 164 -21.39 -11.42 4.31
N GLU A 165 -21.15 -10.14 4.04
CA GLU A 165 -21.15 -9.60 2.69
C GLU A 165 -19.75 -9.45 2.10
N GLU A 166 -19.68 -9.22 0.79
CA GLU A 166 -18.40 -8.97 0.15
C GLU A 166 -17.79 -7.68 0.65
N GLY A 167 -16.53 -7.74 1.06
CA GLY A 167 -15.82 -6.60 1.59
C GLY A 167 -15.99 -6.39 3.09
N ASP A 168 -16.70 -7.27 3.79
CA ASP A 168 -16.86 -7.22 5.25
C ASP A 168 -15.54 -7.48 5.97
N PHE A 169 -15.37 -6.74 7.07
CA PHE A 169 -14.35 -7.02 8.07
C PHE A 169 -14.94 -7.80 9.24
N LEU A 170 -14.28 -8.89 9.63
CA LEU A 170 -14.63 -9.69 10.80
C LEU A 170 -13.56 -9.51 11.87
N CYS A 171 -14.01 -9.43 13.13
CA CYS A 171 -13.18 -9.23 14.32
C CYS A 171 -12.46 -7.87 14.39
N MET A 172 -13.00 -6.83 13.74
CA MET A 172 -12.41 -5.49 13.78
C MET A 172 -12.67 -4.78 15.12
N TYR A 173 -13.78 -5.10 15.80
CA TYR A 173 -14.12 -4.54 17.12
C TYR A 173 -13.08 -4.93 18.17
N GLU A 174 -12.72 -6.21 18.22
CA GLU A 174 -11.67 -6.77 19.08
C GLU A 174 -10.30 -6.19 18.73
N CYS A 175 -10.05 -5.95 17.44
CA CYS A 175 -8.84 -5.26 16.99
C CYS A 175 -8.80 -3.79 17.45
N HIS A 176 -9.93 -3.08 17.41
CA HIS A 176 -10.05 -1.69 17.79
C HIS A 176 -9.85 -1.49 19.30
N HIS A 177 -10.54 -2.28 20.13
CA HIS A 177 -10.40 -2.24 21.59
C HIS A 177 -8.96 -2.48 22.02
N TYR A 178 -8.30 -3.49 21.45
CA TYR A 178 -6.89 -3.75 21.74
C TYR A 178 -5.96 -2.57 21.41
N LEU A 179 -6.20 -1.88 20.28
CA LEU A 179 -5.36 -0.77 19.88
C LEU A 179 -5.62 0.50 20.70
N LEU A 180 -6.86 0.71 21.12
CA LEU A 180 -7.23 1.72 22.12
C LEU A 180 -6.53 1.45 23.45
N GLU A 181 -6.56 0.21 23.94
CA GLU A 181 -5.88 -0.21 25.16
C GLU A 181 -4.38 0.09 25.09
N LYS A 182 -3.70 -0.27 23.99
CA LYS A 182 -2.26 0.00 23.82
C LYS A 182 -1.93 1.48 23.68
N LYS A 183 -2.83 2.27 23.07
CA LYS A 183 -2.68 3.73 23.02
C LYS A 183 -2.81 4.32 24.42
N LEU A 184 -3.80 3.86 25.19
CA LEU A 184 -3.96 4.24 26.58
C LEU A 184 -2.75 3.81 27.41
N GLU A 185 -2.23 2.59 27.27
CA GLU A 185 -0.99 2.12 27.93
C GLU A 185 0.22 2.99 27.58
N ALA A 186 0.39 3.37 26.31
CA ALA A 186 1.47 4.26 25.88
C ALA A 186 1.32 5.69 26.43
N GLU A 187 0.09 6.07 26.77
CA GLU A 187 -0.29 7.34 27.38
C GLU A 187 -0.47 7.25 28.91
N ALA A 188 -0.26 6.07 29.53
CA ALA A 188 -0.77 5.76 30.88
C ALA A 188 0.22 6.02 32.02
N ASP A 189 -0.20 6.94 32.88
CA ASP A 189 -0.12 6.86 34.34
C ASP A 189 -0.56 5.49 34.89
N GLU A 190 0.03 5.10 36.03
CA GLU A 190 -0.10 3.82 36.76
C GLU A 190 -1.55 3.30 36.95
N LYS A 191 -2.56 4.19 37.02
CA LYS A 191 -3.98 3.82 37.17
C LYS A 191 -4.67 3.30 35.90
N LEU A 192 -4.13 3.60 34.72
CA LEU A 192 -4.67 3.11 33.44
C LEU A 192 -4.12 1.71 33.11
N ALA A 193 -2.95 1.35 33.63
CA ALA A 193 -2.36 0.02 33.48
C ALA A 193 -3.19 -1.07 34.18
N GLU A 194 -3.72 -0.78 35.37
CA GLU A 194 -4.57 -1.70 36.13
C GLU A 194 -5.90 -2.01 35.39
N ARG A 195 -6.48 -1.01 34.72
CA ARG A 195 -7.65 -1.23 33.86
C ARG A 195 -7.33 -2.02 32.60
N ALA A 196 -6.15 -1.88 32.03
CA ALA A 196 -5.75 -2.60 30.82
C ALA A 196 -5.63 -4.12 31.07
N ASP A 197 -5.13 -4.53 32.25
CA ASP A 197 -5.01 -5.95 32.60
C ASP A 197 -6.38 -6.62 32.81
N ASP A 198 -7.40 -5.92 33.33
CA ASP A 198 -8.79 -6.42 33.39
C ASP A 198 -9.39 -6.65 31.97
N TYR A 199 -9.04 -5.80 31.00
CA TYR A 199 -9.48 -5.97 29.61
C TYR A 199 -8.72 -7.09 28.86
N ARG A 200 -7.51 -7.46 29.29
CA ARG A 200 -6.73 -8.55 28.67
C ARG A 200 -7.33 -9.93 28.86
N GLU A 201 -7.99 -10.18 29.98
CA GLU A 201 -8.58 -11.49 30.26
C GLU A 201 -9.86 -11.78 29.46
N GLN A 202 -10.41 -10.82 28.72
CA GLN A 202 -11.74 -10.93 28.09
C GLN A 202 -11.81 -10.75 26.56
N GLN A 203 -10.68 -10.67 25.82
CA GLN A 203 -10.72 -10.54 24.36
C GLN A 203 -10.90 -11.89 23.62
N THR A 204 -11.95 -12.61 23.99
CA THR A 204 -12.45 -13.76 23.24
C THR A 204 -13.48 -13.29 22.22
N THR A 205 -13.44 -13.81 21.00
CA THR A 205 -14.53 -13.57 20.03
C THR A 205 -15.83 -14.11 20.61
N THR A 206 -16.86 -13.29 20.66
CA THR A 206 -18.19 -13.71 21.15
C THR A 206 -19.02 -14.37 20.07
N PHE A 207 -18.53 -14.46 18.83
CA PHE A 207 -19.28 -15.03 17.72
C PHE A 207 -18.44 -16.07 16.98
N SER A 208 -19.13 -16.96 16.27
CA SER A 208 -18.56 -17.85 15.27
C SER A 208 -18.96 -17.41 13.87
N VAL A 209 -18.12 -17.74 12.88
CA VAL A 209 -18.43 -17.51 11.47
C VAL A 209 -18.33 -18.83 10.75
N ARG A 210 -19.41 -19.20 10.05
CA ARG A 210 -19.53 -20.49 9.35
C ARG A 210 -19.88 -20.27 7.88
N LEU A 211 -19.34 -21.15 7.05
CA LEU A 211 -19.76 -21.27 5.66
C LEU A 211 -20.94 -22.25 5.60
N ASN A 212 -22.13 -21.74 5.32
CA ASN A 212 -23.30 -22.60 5.14
C ASN A 212 -23.15 -23.32 3.80
N GLY A 213 -23.11 -24.64 3.83
CA GLY A 213 -23.00 -25.44 2.63
C GLY A 213 -24.34 -25.73 1.99
N GLY A 214 -24.56 -25.24 0.77
CA GLY A 214 -25.53 -25.84 -0.17
C GLY A 214 -24.90 -26.99 -0.96
N GLU A 215 -25.68 -28.01 -1.32
CA GLU A 215 -25.21 -29.05 -2.24
C GLU A 215 -24.81 -28.43 -3.59
N ARG A 216 -23.52 -28.44 -3.91
CA ARG A 216 -22.90 -28.02 -5.19
C ARG A 216 -22.87 -26.52 -5.47
N ASP A 217 -22.19 -25.75 -4.64
CA ASP A 217 -21.76 -24.43 -5.06
C ASP A 217 -20.24 -24.39 -5.22
N ASP A 218 -19.77 -24.15 -6.44
CA ASP A 218 -18.34 -23.93 -6.77
C ASP A 218 -17.83 -22.59 -6.20
N SER A 219 -18.56 -21.97 -5.27
CA SER A 219 -18.27 -20.68 -4.69
C SER A 219 -17.04 -20.80 -3.77
N ARG A 220 -15.94 -20.18 -4.22
CA ARG A 220 -14.72 -20.09 -3.43
C ARG A 220 -14.72 -18.80 -2.63
N VAL A 221 -14.66 -18.91 -1.32
CA VAL A 221 -14.48 -17.74 -0.46
C VAL A 221 -12.99 -17.51 -0.24
N THR A 222 -12.55 -16.28 -0.54
CA THR A 222 -11.18 -15.85 -0.26
C THR A 222 -11.17 -14.97 0.98
N PHE A 223 -10.42 -15.42 1.98
CA PHE A 223 -10.16 -14.62 3.19
C PHE A 223 -8.78 -14.03 3.13
N TYR A 224 -8.72 -12.74 3.41
CA TYR A 224 -7.48 -12.03 3.70
C TYR A 224 -7.40 -11.85 5.20
N LYS A 225 -6.41 -12.46 5.83
CA LYS A 225 -6.23 -12.38 7.28
C LYS A 225 -4.93 -11.72 7.66
N TRP A 226 -5.01 -10.76 8.57
CA TRP A 226 -3.84 -10.11 9.15
C TRP A 226 -3.69 -10.57 10.59
N LYS A 227 -2.48 -10.98 10.97
CA LYS A 227 -2.19 -11.25 12.39
C LYS A 227 -2.24 -9.94 13.18
N LYS A 228 -2.72 -10.03 14.41
CA LYS A 228 -2.73 -8.92 15.37
C LYS A 228 -1.36 -8.23 15.49
N ASP A 229 -0.28 -9.01 15.59
CA ASP A 229 1.08 -8.47 15.72
C ASP A 229 1.57 -7.76 14.45
N ASP A 230 1.17 -8.24 13.27
CA ASP A 230 1.54 -7.63 11.99
C ASP A 230 0.85 -6.26 11.82
N LEU A 231 -0.42 -6.17 12.20
CA LEU A 231 -1.16 -4.90 12.22
C LEU A 231 -0.55 -3.91 13.23
N ARG A 232 -0.09 -4.39 14.38
CA ARG A 232 0.62 -3.55 15.36
C ARG A 232 1.90 -2.98 14.77
N ASN A 233 2.71 -3.83 14.13
CA ASN A 233 3.95 -3.39 13.49
C ASN A 233 3.70 -2.36 12.39
N LEU A 234 2.61 -2.52 11.64
CA LEU A 234 2.17 -1.53 10.66
C LEU A 234 1.82 -0.20 11.36
N ASN A 235 0.98 -0.23 12.39
CA ASN A 235 0.48 0.93 13.13
C ASN A 235 1.57 1.74 13.86
N ASN A 236 2.76 1.17 14.08
CA ASN A 236 3.89 1.87 14.69
C ASN A 236 4.53 2.94 13.78
N THR A 237 4.16 2.99 12.49
CA THR A 237 4.67 3.97 11.52
C THR A 237 3.61 5.02 11.18
N PRO A 238 3.97 6.30 10.88
CA PRO A 238 2.99 7.31 10.47
C PRO A 238 2.12 6.85 9.30
N GLU A 239 2.74 6.30 8.25
CA GLU A 239 2.03 5.74 7.09
C GLU A 239 1.11 4.58 7.47
N GLY A 240 1.53 3.71 8.40
CA GLY A 240 0.69 2.60 8.84
C GLY A 240 -0.48 3.03 9.71
N ARG A 241 -0.36 4.12 10.47
CA ARG A 241 -1.51 4.74 11.17
C ARG A 241 -2.55 5.25 10.18
N GLU A 242 -2.12 5.89 9.08
CA GLU A 242 -3.03 6.31 8.00
C GLU A 242 -3.75 5.11 7.38
N ILE A 243 -3.02 4.02 7.09
CA ILE A 243 -3.60 2.78 6.58
C ILE A 243 -4.65 2.23 7.55
N PHE A 244 -4.31 2.18 8.83
CA PHE A 244 -5.19 1.62 9.86
C PHE A 244 -6.46 2.47 10.04
N ASN A 245 -6.31 3.80 10.07
CA ASN A 245 -7.45 4.72 10.14
C ASN A 245 -8.38 4.54 8.94
N ALA A 246 -7.84 4.36 7.74
CA ALA A 246 -8.61 4.11 6.53
C ALA A 246 -9.39 2.77 6.60
N VAL A 247 -8.75 1.69 7.06
CA VAL A 247 -9.42 0.40 7.30
C VAL A 247 -10.53 0.56 8.34
N TYR A 248 -10.26 1.27 9.42
CA TYR A 248 -11.22 1.55 10.49
C TYR A 248 -12.41 2.37 9.99
N SER A 249 -12.18 3.41 9.19
CA SER A 249 -13.26 4.22 8.59
C SER A 249 -14.20 3.37 7.74
N LYS A 250 -13.67 2.46 6.92
CA LYS A 250 -14.47 1.54 6.13
C LYS A 250 -15.31 0.60 7.01
N TRP A 251 -14.70 -0.01 8.03
CA TRP A 251 -15.42 -0.87 8.97
C TRP A 251 -16.51 -0.12 9.75
N LEU A 252 -16.23 1.12 10.17
CA LEU A 252 -17.18 1.93 10.92
C LEU A 252 -18.45 2.20 10.10
N VAL A 253 -18.30 2.48 8.80
CA VAL A 253 -19.44 2.63 7.88
C VAL A 253 -20.24 1.32 7.77
N GLN A 254 -19.58 0.16 7.72
CA GLN A 254 -20.28 -1.14 7.70
C GLN A 254 -21.06 -1.41 8.99
N THR A 255 -20.56 -0.93 10.13
CA THR A 255 -21.14 -1.24 11.45
C THR A 255 -22.25 -0.26 11.85
N ILE A 256 -22.11 1.03 11.51
CA ILE A 256 -23.07 2.08 11.85
C ILE A 256 -24.05 2.36 10.71
N GLY A 257 -23.62 2.10 9.47
CA GLY A 257 -24.34 2.47 8.25
C GLY A 257 -25.34 1.44 7.75
N THR A 258 -25.62 0.36 8.48
CA THR A 258 -26.87 -0.40 8.31
C THR A 258 -27.96 0.33 9.08
N PRO A 259 -28.86 1.11 8.42
CA PRO A 259 -30.12 1.41 9.06
C PRO A 259 -30.80 0.06 9.33
N ALA A 260 -31.38 -0.12 10.51
CA ALA A 260 -32.37 -1.17 10.67
C ALA A 260 -33.40 -0.96 9.56
N GLU A 261 -33.44 -1.86 8.57
CA GLU A 261 -34.58 -1.92 7.67
C GLU A 261 -35.81 -2.14 8.57
N ASP A 262 -36.68 -1.15 8.52
CA ASP A 262 -37.93 -1.00 9.24
C ASP A 262 -38.50 -2.28 9.91
N GLY A 263 -38.63 -2.25 11.23
CA GLY A 263 -39.79 -2.86 11.89
C GLY A 263 -39.58 -4.12 12.73
N GLN A 264 -38.50 -4.22 13.51
CA GLN A 264 -38.55 -5.05 14.72
C GLN A 264 -38.13 -4.23 15.94
N ASP A 265 -39.15 -3.77 16.67
CA ASP A 265 -39.01 -3.27 18.03
C ASP A 265 -38.41 -4.36 18.93
N ILE A 266 -37.33 -4.03 19.63
CA ILE A 266 -36.86 -4.76 20.82
C ILE A 266 -37.46 -4.07 22.05
#